data_AF-A0ABD2KPP5-F1
#
_entry.id   AF-A0ABD2KPP5-F1
#
_cell.length_a   1.000
_cell.length_b   1.000
_cell.length_c   1.000
_cell.angle_alpha   90.00
_cell.angle_beta   90.00
_cell.angle_gamma   90.00
#
_symmetry.space_group_name_H-M   'P 1'
#
loop_
_entity.id
_entity.type
_entity.pdbx_description
1 polymer ?
#
loop_
_entity_poly.entity_id
_entity_poly.type
_entity_poly.pdbx_seq_one_letter_code
_entity_poly.pdbx_strand_id
1 'polypeptide(L)'
;MICPNESEADTANGEQHKNSTAMNGHGFVPSGNAETEGKADKRQQQQRKLYKADENPPFLLTFLFGFQQVMVSLSVLVSIPFLISDEVCPGRDRDQLRVRLIAATFVTCGIGTILQTAFGMRLALLQGVAFAYIPSIKAFMSMDQFRCNATIDDFVPPEVYEDKMAIIQGTLMASSCITFLIGATGMVGKMTKFISPMTVSSLLMLLMLSSVKITVERMEKHWISLVMAAALFATVLYLAPLRVPFPGFANGRFRCIRFNVFGQFPYLTAILFSWSLCWLMTVFELIPKDSVARTDKNATQMAIQNAPWARVPLPGQFGNPNFNIGLFVGFLVSAQTTLFEAVGNFHAVASVSEERPPPSHAINRGIMAEGLGCFVSGLVGAGVGITTHAENVGVVGITRVASRVTMLFGGLTMIAFGVVTKLGAVLSAIPDPLVGVVLCTSMAMVGGVAIANVQSVDLHSTRNVAILGFSIMMGMVVPEFYTRNPDVISTGNSTVDQVLKVLLNLPMFVGAFTACVLDNSVGGATRAQRGLRERGVVWERPADGRDVYAFPEPLQRFLSALPIVRSLPFVPREKAKKGKAIVGKHSENSV
;
A
#
# COMPACT_ATOMS: atom_id res chain seq x y z
N MET A 1 -21.42 -22.44 -26.38
CA MET A 1 -20.20 -23.26 -26.47
C MET A 1 -19.66 -23.47 -25.06
N ILE A 2 -19.98 -24.62 -24.48
CA ILE A 2 -19.51 -25.03 -23.15
C ILE A 2 -18.14 -25.68 -23.39
N CYS A 3 -17.06 -25.19 -22.76
CA CYS A 3 -15.74 -25.87 -22.81
C CYS A 3 -15.95 -27.29 -22.23
N PRO A 4 -15.63 -28.36 -22.96
CA PRO A 4 -15.71 -29.71 -22.40
C PRO A 4 -14.70 -29.83 -21.25
N ASN A 5 -15.13 -30.41 -20.13
CA ASN A 5 -14.21 -30.91 -19.12
C ASN A 5 -13.42 -32.06 -19.76
N GLU A 6 -12.13 -31.87 -19.97
CA GLU A 6 -11.22 -33.01 -20.17
C GLU A 6 -11.18 -33.80 -18.86
N SER A 7 -12.04 -34.81 -18.80
CA SER A 7 -11.98 -35.89 -17.83
C SER A 7 -10.71 -36.69 -18.03
N GLU A 8 -10.09 -37.02 -16.89
CA GLU A 8 -9.00 -37.97 -16.73
C GLU A 8 -9.10 -39.16 -17.69
N ALA A 9 -8.10 -39.29 -18.55
CA ALA A 9 -7.76 -40.55 -19.21
C ALA A 9 -6.29 -40.83 -18.86
N ASP A 10 -6.10 -41.45 -17.69
CA ASP A 10 -4.96 -42.29 -17.34
C ASP A 10 -5.32 -43.06 -16.06
N THR A 11 -6.28 -43.98 -16.16
CA THR A 11 -6.48 -45.06 -15.20
C THR A 11 -5.73 -46.30 -15.68
N ALA A 12 -4.72 -46.75 -14.93
CA ALA A 12 -4.45 -48.17 -14.67
C ALA A 12 -3.26 -48.34 -13.72
N ASN A 13 -3.53 -48.41 -12.41
CA ASN A 13 -3.26 -49.61 -11.61
C ASN A 13 -3.67 -49.32 -10.16
N GLY A 14 -4.70 -50.02 -9.73
CA GLY A 14 -5.20 -49.95 -8.37
C GLY A 14 -4.34 -50.77 -7.43
N GLU A 15 -4.37 -50.38 -6.15
CA GLU A 15 -4.57 -51.32 -5.06
C GLU A 15 -5.17 -50.56 -3.86
N GLN A 16 -6.30 -51.09 -3.38
CA GLN A 16 -6.99 -50.68 -2.17
C GLN A 16 -6.33 -51.35 -0.96
N HIS A 17 -6.15 -50.64 0.16
CA HIS A 17 -6.89 -50.87 1.42
C HIS A 17 -6.22 -50.30 2.69
N LYS A 18 -7.05 -49.58 3.46
CA LYS A 18 -7.28 -49.63 4.94
C LYS A 18 -6.12 -49.52 5.94
N ASN A 19 -6.22 -48.44 6.74
CA ASN A 19 -6.17 -48.33 8.21
C ASN A 19 -5.29 -49.27 9.05
N SER A 20 -4.44 -48.62 9.88
CA SER A 20 -4.41 -48.68 11.36
C SER A 20 -3.06 -49.04 12.00
N THR A 21 -2.87 -48.49 13.22
CA THR A 21 -2.01 -48.93 14.35
C THR A 21 -0.51 -48.55 14.40
N ALA A 22 -0.23 -47.55 15.25
CA ALA A 22 0.63 -47.55 16.44
C ALA A 22 1.98 -48.32 16.54
N MET A 23 2.91 -47.63 17.22
CA MET A 23 4.04 -48.06 18.08
C MET A 23 5.44 -48.38 17.49
N ASN A 24 6.40 -47.61 18.02
CA ASN A 24 7.76 -47.94 18.52
C ASN A 24 8.80 -48.69 17.67
N GLY A 25 10.00 -48.10 17.65
CA GLY A 25 11.23 -48.82 17.99
C GLY A 25 12.29 -49.01 16.90
N HIS A 26 13.46 -48.41 17.14
CA HIS A 26 14.83 -48.82 16.76
C HIS A 26 15.20 -49.11 15.29
N GLY A 27 16.07 -48.23 14.78
CA GLY A 27 17.37 -48.54 14.17
C GLY A 27 17.48 -49.68 13.16
N PHE A 28 17.55 -49.33 11.87
CA PHE A 28 18.31 -50.10 10.88
C PHE A 28 18.71 -49.20 9.71
N VAL A 29 20.01 -49.17 9.39
CA VAL A 29 20.54 -48.62 8.13
C VAL A 29 20.68 -49.79 7.16
N PRO A 30 20.18 -49.66 5.92
CA PRO A 30 20.81 -50.36 4.81
C PRO A 30 21.27 -49.37 3.74
N SER A 31 22.53 -49.53 3.36
CA SER A 31 23.18 -48.92 2.21
C SER A 31 22.56 -49.43 0.90
N GLY A 32 22.40 -48.51 -0.07
CA GLY A 32 22.31 -48.84 -1.50
C GLY A 32 20.95 -48.64 -2.15
N ASN A 33 20.77 -47.51 -2.86
CA ASN A 33 20.44 -47.48 -4.28
C ASN A 33 20.44 -46.03 -4.80
N ALA A 34 21.51 -45.67 -5.51
CA ALA A 34 21.78 -44.35 -6.10
C ALA A 34 20.91 -44.02 -7.33
N GLU A 35 19.70 -44.59 -7.45
CA GLU A 35 18.81 -44.38 -8.61
C GLU A 35 17.44 -43.80 -8.22
N THR A 36 17.17 -43.59 -6.93
CA THR A 36 15.90 -43.01 -6.47
C THR A 36 15.97 -41.50 -6.17
N GLU A 37 17.17 -40.92 -6.11
CA GLU A 37 17.35 -39.48 -5.91
C GLU A 37 17.08 -38.64 -7.17
N GLY A 38 17.19 -39.24 -8.37
CA GLY A 38 16.97 -38.52 -9.64
C GLY A 38 15.51 -38.24 -10.02
N LYS A 39 14.54 -38.80 -9.29
CA LYS A 39 13.10 -38.64 -9.58
C LYS A 39 12.34 -37.87 -8.50
N ALA A 40 12.82 -37.84 -7.26
CA ALA A 40 12.26 -37.00 -6.20
C ALA A 40 12.55 -35.50 -6.43
N ASP A 41 13.67 -35.19 -7.09
CA ASP A 41 14.11 -33.80 -7.33
C ASP A 41 13.39 -33.11 -8.51
N LYS A 42 12.80 -33.88 -9.44
CA LYS A 42 12.04 -33.32 -10.58
C LYS A 42 10.61 -32.89 -10.25
N ARG A 43 10.12 -33.22 -9.04
CA ARG A 43 8.82 -32.74 -8.52
C ARG A 43 8.96 -31.53 -7.59
N GLN A 44 10.17 -31.04 -7.35
CA GLN A 44 10.36 -29.71 -6.76
C GLN A 44 9.97 -28.67 -7.80
N GLN A 45 8.76 -28.14 -7.63
CA GLN A 45 8.20 -26.92 -8.20
C GLN A 45 8.85 -26.44 -9.50
N GLN A 46 8.13 -26.62 -10.61
CA GLN A 46 8.30 -25.78 -11.79
C GLN A 46 7.93 -24.32 -11.41
N GLN A 47 8.79 -23.65 -10.64
CA GLN A 47 8.62 -22.27 -10.24
C GLN A 47 8.55 -21.44 -11.51
N ARG A 48 7.51 -20.60 -11.61
CA ARG A 48 7.39 -19.66 -12.73
C ARG A 48 8.69 -18.86 -12.82
N LYS A 49 9.27 -18.79 -14.02
CA LYS A 49 10.46 -17.98 -14.29
C LYS A 49 10.21 -16.56 -13.79
N LEU A 50 11.07 -16.09 -12.87
CA LEU A 50 11.04 -14.74 -12.34
C LEU A 50 11.51 -13.76 -13.42
N TYR A 51 10.67 -12.78 -13.76
CA TYR A 51 11.12 -11.61 -14.51
C TYR A 51 11.80 -10.65 -13.53
N LYS A 52 13.10 -10.46 -13.68
CA LYS A 52 13.89 -9.58 -12.81
C LYS A 52 13.58 -8.10 -13.05
N ALA A 53 14.04 -7.22 -12.15
CA ALA A 53 13.79 -5.79 -12.22
C ALA A 53 14.25 -5.12 -13.52
N ASP A 54 15.29 -5.67 -14.15
CA ASP A 54 15.93 -5.12 -15.35
C ASP A 54 15.45 -5.79 -16.63
N GLU A 55 14.68 -6.87 -16.52
CA GLU A 55 14.18 -7.62 -17.65
C GLU A 55 12.88 -7.03 -18.16
N ASN A 56 12.70 -7.06 -19.48
CA ASN A 56 11.51 -6.55 -20.15
C ASN A 56 10.70 -7.74 -20.67
N PRO A 57 9.54 -8.04 -20.06
CA PRO A 57 8.62 -9.02 -20.63
C PRO A 57 8.14 -8.57 -22.02
N PRO A 58 7.63 -9.48 -22.85
CA PRO A 58 7.00 -9.13 -24.12
C PRO A 58 5.95 -8.02 -23.93
N PHE A 59 5.84 -7.10 -24.89
CA PHE A 59 5.04 -5.87 -24.76
C PHE A 59 3.62 -6.11 -24.21
N LEU A 60 2.88 -7.05 -24.79
CA LEU A 60 1.51 -7.38 -24.36
C LEU A 60 1.47 -7.88 -22.92
N LEU A 61 2.44 -8.70 -22.52
CA LEU A 61 2.52 -9.25 -21.18
C LEU A 61 2.87 -8.17 -20.15
N THR A 62 3.76 -7.25 -20.53
CA THR A 62 4.11 -6.07 -19.73
C THR A 62 2.89 -5.18 -19.48
N PHE A 63 2.09 -4.92 -20.52
CA PHE A 63 0.84 -4.17 -20.40
C PHE A 63 -0.15 -4.86 -19.47
N LEU A 64 -0.38 -6.17 -19.66
CA LEU A 64 -1.32 -6.94 -18.83
C LEU A 64 -0.90 -6.99 -17.35
N PHE A 65 0.38 -7.21 -17.07
CA PHE A 65 0.87 -7.19 -15.68
C PHE A 65 0.82 -5.77 -15.08
N GLY A 66 1.07 -4.73 -15.88
CA GLY A 66 0.94 -3.34 -15.43
C GLY A 66 -0.50 -3.03 -15.04
N PHE A 67 -1.45 -3.39 -15.90
CA PHE A 67 -2.88 -3.31 -15.61
C PHE A 67 -3.27 -4.13 -14.37
N GLN A 68 -2.72 -5.34 -14.20
CA GLN A 68 -2.95 -6.17 -13.01
C GLN A 68 -2.56 -5.44 -11.72
N GLN A 69 -1.38 -4.81 -11.71
CA GLN A 69 -0.90 -4.07 -10.54
C GLN A 69 -1.81 -2.89 -10.18
N VAL A 70 -2.35 -2.20 -11.19
CA VAL A 70 -3.35 -1.14 -10.97
C VAL A 70 -4.66 -1.70 -10.41
N MET A 71 -5.15 -2.82 -10.93
CA MET A 71 -6.41 -3.42 -10.47
C MET A 71 -6.33 -3.96 -9.04
N VAL A 72 -5.16 -4.41 -8.60
CA VAL A 72 -4.94 -4.85 -7.21
C VAL A 72 -5.09 -3.67 -6.24
N SER A 73 -4.57 -2.50 -6.61
CA SER A 73 -4.62 -1.28 -5.78
C SER A 73 -5.90 -0.46 -5.96
N LEU A 74 -6.82 -0.89 -6.84
CA LEU A 74 -8.08 -0.19 -7.12
C LEU A 74 -8.90 0.07 -5.84
N SER A 75 -8.83 -0.86 -4.90
CA SER A 75 -9.42 -0.80 -3.56
C SER A 75 -9.12 0.51 -2.84
N VAL A 76 -7.84 0.80 -2.63
CA VAL A 76 -7.35 1.95 -1.88
C VAL A 76 -7.50 3.23 -2.70
N LEU A 77 -7.27 3.16 -4.02
CA LEU A 77 -7.42 4.28 -4.95
C LEU A 77 -8.84 4.85 -4.99
N VAL A 78 -9.87 4.03 -4.78
CA VAL A 78 -11.27 4.48 -4.73
C VAL A 78 -11.71 4.84 -3.31
N SER A 79 -11.25 4.11 -2.29
CA SER A 79 -11.74 4.27 -0.91
C SER A 79 -11.39 5.64 -0.31
N ILE A 80 -10.19 6.15 -0.57
CA ILE A 80 -9.74 7.44 0.00
C ILE A 80 -10.54 8.65 -0.54
N PRO A 81 -10.78 8.81 -1.86
CA PRO A 81 -11.69 9.83 -2.38
C PRO A 81 -13.07 9.85 -1.71
N PHE A 82 -13.64 8.67 -1.42
CA PHE A 82 -14.92 8.57 -0.71
C PHE A 82 -14.82 9.12 0.72
N LEU A 83 -13.73 8.81 1.43
CA LEU A 83 -13.49 9.34 2.77
C LEU A 83 -13.33 10.86 2.76
N ILE A 84 -12.48 11.39 1.88
CA ILE A 84 -12.24 12.84 1.79
C ILE A 84 -13.54 13.58 1.43
N SER A 85 -14.31 13.05 0.46
CA SER A 85 -15.57 13.68 0.05
C SER A 85 -16.60 13.76 1.18
N ASP A 86 -16.58 12.81 2.11
CA ASP A 86 -17.51 12.80 3.24
C ASP A 86 -17.05 13.78 4.34
N GLU A 87 -15.73 13.96 4.52
CA GLU A 87 -15.16 14.87 5.53
C GLU A 87 -15.30 16.36 5.14
N VAL A 88 -15.27 16.70 3.84
CA VAL A 88 -15.36 18.11 3.39
C VAL A 88 -16.79 18.64 3.25
N CYS A 89 -17.81 17.81 3.47
CA CYS A 89 -19.21 18.22 3.57
C CYS A 89 -19.79 18.93 2.30
N PRO A 90 -19.72 18.33 1.11
CA PRO A 90 -20.19 18.95 -0.15
C PRO A 90 -21.72 18.91 -0.35
N GLY A 91 -22.49 18.30 0.57
CA GLY A 91 -23.93 18.12 0.42
C GLY A 91 -24.28 17.37 -0.88
N ARG A 92 -25.19 17.94 -1.68
CA ARG A 92 -25.65 17.36 -2.96
C ARG A 92 -24.53 17.11 -3.99
N ASP A 93 -23.43 17.86 -3.93
CA ASP A 93 -22.33 17.75 -4.91
C ASP A 93 -21.32 16.64 -4.59
N ARG A 94 -21.59 15.83 -3.56
CA ARG A 94 -20.70 14.74 -3.09
C ARG A 94 -20.24 13.82 -4.21
N ASP A 95 -21.15 13.32 -5.03
CA ASP A 95 -20.81 12.34 -6.07
C ASP A 95 -19.99 13.00 -7.19
N GLN A 96 -20.26 14.27 -7.53
CA GLN A 96 -19.45 15.02 -8.49
C GLN A 96 -18.03 15.30 -7.96
N LEU A 97 -17.91 15.65 -6.68
CA LEU A 97 -16.62 15.83 -6.02
C LEU A 97 -15.82 14.52 -6.00
N ARG A 98 -16.47 13.38 -5.72
CA ARG A 98 -15.85 12.05 -5.81
C ARG A 98 -15.26 11.78 -7.19
N VAL A 99 -15.96 12.12 -8.28
CA VAL A 99 -15.41 11.97 -9.63
C VAL A 99 -14.12 12.76 -9.81
N ARG A 100 -14.08 14.03 -9.37
CA ARG A 100 -12.88 14.88 -9.45
C ARG A 100 -11.71 14.33 -8.63
N LEU A 101 -12.00 13.89 -7.39
CA LEU A 101 -11.00 13.30 -6.49
C LEU A 101 -10.45 11.97 -6.99
N ILE A 102 -11.30 11.10 -7.53
CA ILE A 102 -10.89 9.82 -8.14
C ILE A 102 -9.96 10.10 -9.33
N ALA A 103 -10.36 11.01 -10.23
CA ALA A 103 -9.53 11.40 -11.36
C ALA A 103 -8.15 11.93 -10.92
N ALA A 104 -8.12 12.86 -9.95
CA ALA A 104 -6.89 13.40 -9.38
C ALA A 104 -6.02 12.31 -8.74
N THR A 105 -6.63 11.39 -8.01
CA THR A 105 -5.96 10.26 -7.37
C THR A 105 -5.26 9.36 -8.39
N PHE A 106 -5.96 8.97 -9.46
CA PHE A 106 -5.38 8.13 -10.50
C PHE A 106 -4.22 8.82 -11.22
N VAL A 107 -4.37 10.09 -11.59
CA VAL A 107 -3.29 10.85 -12.27
C VAL A 107 -2.06 11.00 -11.36
N THR A 108 -2.26 11.43 -10.12
CA THR A 108 -1.16 11.72 -9.18
C THR A 108 -0.40 10.46 -8.77
N CYS A 109 -1.12 9.37 -8.47
CA CYS A 109 -0.51 8.07 -8.17
C CYS A 109 0.18 7.46 -9.40
N GLY A 110 -0.36 7.68 -10.61
CA GLY A 110 0.30 7.26 -11.85
C GLY A 110 1.62 8.00 -12.10
N ILE A 111 1.63 9.33 -11.94
CA ILE A 111 2.85 10.15 -11.98
C ILE A 111 3.84 9.70 -10.91
N GLY A 112 3.37 9.52 -9.67
CA GLY A 112 4.19 9.04 -8.55
C GLY A 112 4.83 7.68 -8.82
N THR A 113 4.06 6.73 -9.38
CA THR A 113 4.56 5.39 -9.73
C THR A 113 5.66 5.46 -10.77
N ILE A 114 5.49 6.30 -11.81
CA ILE A 114 6.52 6.54 -12.82
C ILE A 114 7.75 7.16 -12.17
N LEU A 115 7.57 8.17 -11.31
CA LEU A 115 8.67 8.84 -10.62
C LEU A 115 9.47 7.88 -9.73
N GLN A 116 8.77 7.03 -8.98
CA GLN A 116 9.38 6.06 -8.07
C GLN A 116 10.11 4.94 -8.81
N THR A 117 9.53 4.47 -9.91
CA THR A 117 10.06 3.34 -10.70
C THR A 117 11.16 3.78 -11.67
N ALA A 118 11.04 4.96 -12.27
CA ALA A 118 12.04 5.47 -13.22
C ALA A 118 13.25 6.08 -12.51
N PHE A 119 13.00 6.93 -11.51
CA PHE A 119 14.01 7.75 -10.86
C PHE A 119 14.26 7.38 -9.39
N GLY A 120 13.20 7.11 -8.62
CA GLY A 120 13.26 6.81 -7.18
C GLY A 120 14.02 5.53 -6.82
N MET A 121 13.31 4.53 -6.29
CA MET A 121 13.93 3.25 -5.91
C MET A 121 14.40 2.40 -7.10
N ARG A 122 13.80 2.60 -8.28
CA ARG A 122 14.02 1.76 -9.46
C ARG A 122 13.79 0.25 -9.22
N LEU A 123 12.75 -0.06 -8.46
CA LEU A 123 12.18 -1.41 -8.33
C LEU A 123 10.71 -1.37 -8.75
N ALA A 124 10.08 -2.55 -8.87
CA ALA A 124 8.66 -2.66 -9.19
C ALA A 124 7.78 -2.20 -8.02
N LEU A 125 7.64 -0.89 -7.85
CA LEU A 125 6.89 -0.25 -6.77
C LEU A 125 5.77 0.61 -7.35
N LEU A 126 4.54 0.26 -7.02
CA LEU A 126 3.37 1.07 -7.32
C LEU A 126 3.13 2.06 -6.18
N GLN A 127 2.92 3.32 -6.54
CA GLN A 127 2.51 4.38 -5.62
C GLN A 127 0.98 4.50 -5.64
N GLY A 128 0.40 4.63 -4.46
CA GLY A 128 -1.02 4.91 -4.30
C GLY A 128 -1.29 5.80 -3.09
N VAL A 129 -2.55 6.10 -2.83
CA VAL A 129 -2.94 7.08 -1.79
C VAL A 129 -2.72 6.55 -0.38
N ALA A 130 -2.20 7.39 0.50
CA ALA A 130 -1.84 7.00 1.84
C ALA A 130 -2.99 7.22 2.84
N PHE A 131 -3.50 6.13 3.41
CA PHE A 131 -4.52 6.20 4.47
C PHE A 131 -4.03 6.93 5.73
N ALA A 132 -2.71 6.97 5.98
CA ALA A 132 -2.11 7.67 7.11
C ALA A 132 -2.48 9.16 7.23
N TYR A 133 -2.95 9.79 6.14
CA TYR A 133 -3.42 11.18 6.15
C TYR A 133 -4.88 11.33 6.62
N ILE A 134 -5.71 10.28 6.52
CA ILE A 134 -7.14 10.33 6.88
C ILE A 134 -7.36 10.67 8.36
N PRO A 135 -6.65 10.03 9.33
CA PRO A 135 -6.80 10.40 10.73
C PRO A 135 -6.49 11.89 10.99
N SER A 136 -5.48 12.44 10.30
CA SER A 136 -5.11 13.87 10.42
C SER A 136 -6.18 14.78 9.86
N ILE A 137 -6.78 14.42 8.71
CA ILE A 137 -7.92 15.16 8.14
C ILE A 137 -9.12 15.09 9.08
N LYS A 138 -9.50 13.90 9.57
CA LYS A 138 -10.66 13.72 10.46
C LYS A 138 -10.48 14.47 11.78
N ALA A 139 -9.29 14.43 12.37
CA ALA A 139 -8.96 15.19 13.57
C ALA A 139 -9.09 16.71 13.34
N PHE A 140 -8.61 17.22 12.20
CA PHE A 140 -8.75 18.62 11.84
C PHE A 140 -10.20 19.04 11.56
N MET A 141 -10.96 18.22 10.81
CA MET A 141 -12.37 18.49 10.46
C MET A 141 -13.33 18.37 11.66
N SER A 142 -12.92 17.68 12.73
CA SER A 142 -13.71 17.58 13.97
C SER A 142 -13.77 18.86 14.80
N MET A 143 -12.90 19.84 14.51
CA MET A 143 -12.88 21.13 15.20
C MET A 143 -14.13 21.96 14.85
N ASP A 144 -14.66 22.71 15.82
CA ASP A 144 -15.92 23.46 15.66
C ASP A 144 -15.94 24.40 14.45
N GLN A 145 -14.79 24.99 14.10
CA GLN A 145 -14.65 25.86 12.93
C GLN A 145 -14.83 25.12 11.59
N PHE A 146 -14.46 23.84 11.51
CA PHE A 146 -14.42 23.07 10.27
C PHE A 146 -15.49 21.98 10.19
N ARG A 147 -16.28 21.82 11.25
CA ARG A 147 -17.31 20.79 11.38
C ARG A 147 -18.38 20.91 10.28
N CYS A 148 -18.86 19.77 9.82
CA CYS A 148 -19.98 19.67 8.88
C CYS A 148 -21.30 19.83 9.63
N ASN A 149 -22.10 20.84 9.25
CA ASN A 149 -23.45 21.07 9.79
C ASN A 149 -24.56 20.74 8.78
N ALA A 150 -24.20 20.28 7.57
CA ALA A 150 -25.13 19.97 6.49
C ALA A 150 -25.30 18.46 6.31
N THR A 151 -26.45 18.05 5.80
CA THR A 151 -26.74 16.67 5.40
C THR A 151 -26.43 16.45 3.91
N ILE A 152 -26.49 15.20 3.45
CA ILE A 152 -26.19 14.83 2.06
C ILE A 152 -27.19 15.48 1.08
N ASP A 153 -28.41 15.75 1.51
CA ASP A 153 -29.47 16.31 0.68
C ASP A 153 -29.52 17.85 0.70
N ASP A 154 -28.66 18.48 1.52
CA ASP A 154 -28.58 19.93 1.62
C ASP A 154 -27.74 20.52 0.50
N PHE A 155 -28.12 21.72 0.07
CA PHE A 155 -27.29 22.51 -0.83
C PHE A 155 -26.19 23.21 -0.03
N VAL A 156 -24.94 22.92 -0.35
CA VAL A 156 -23.77 23.58 0.22
C VAL A 156 -23.09 24.37 -0.89
N PRO A 157 -22.85 25.69 -0.71
CA PRO A 157 -22.14 26.48 -1.71
C PRO A 157 -20.75 25.87 -2.01
N PRO A 158 -20.32 25.83 -3.28
CA PRO A 158 -19.02 25.26 -3.67
C PRO A 158 -17.84 25.80 -2.88
N GLU A 159 -17.85 27.11 -2.60
CA GLU A 159 -16.81 27.83 -1.85
C GLU A 159 -16.51 27.14 -0.50
N VAL A 160 -17.52 26.62 0.20
CA VAL A 160 -17.34 26.04 1.55
C VAL A 160 -16.52 24.76 1.53
N TYR A 161 -16.80 23.83 0.61
CA TYR A 161 -16.06 22.57 0.54
C TYR A 161 -14.78 22.71 -0.29
N GLU A 162 -14.74 23.63 -1.27
CA GLU A 162 -13.53 23.94 -2.04
C GLU A 162 -12.48 24.65 -1.16
N ASP A 163 -12.87 25.54 -0.25
CA ASP A 163 -11.95 26.16 0.73
C ASP A 163 -11.31 25.11 1.66
N LYS A 164 -12.10 24.13 2.14
CA LYS A 164 -11.58 23.01 2.94
C LYS A 164 -10.57 22.19 2.13
N MET A 165 -10.87 21.91 0.87
CA MET A 165 -9.95 21.22 -0.04
C MET A 165 -8.69 22.05 -0.30
N ALA A 166 -8.79 23.36 -0.51
CA ALA A 166 -7.66 24.26 -0.71
C ALA A 166 -6.70 24.28 0.49
N ILE A 167 -7.23 24.25 1.73
CA ILE A 167 -6.45 24.11 2.96
C ILE A 167 -5.71 22.77 2.99
N ILE A 168 -6.41 21.67 2.68
CA ILE A 168 -5.80 20.33 2.61
C ILE A 168 -4.66 20.32 1.57
N GLN A 169 -4.89 20.87 0.39
CA GLN A 169 -3.90 20.91 -0.70
C GLN A 169 -2.65 21.71 -0.35
N GLY A 170 -2.80 22.96 0.08
CA GLY A 170 -1.65 23.82 0.39
C GLY A 170 -0.85 23.30 1.57
N THR A 171 -1.55 22.74 2.56
CA THR A 171 -0.91 22.11 3.71
C THR A 171 -0.14 20.83 3.34
N LEU A 172 -0.70 20.01 2.44
CA LEU A 172 -0.03 18.81 1.92
C LEU A 172 1.21 19.16 1.07
N MET A 173 1.12 20.22 0.26
CA MET A 173 2.28 20.72 -0.49
C MET A 173 3.40 21.15 0.46
N ALA A 174 3.08 21.87 1.53
CA ALA A 174 4.07 22.29 2.51
C ALA A 174 4.70 21.10 3.26
N SER A 175 3.91 20.13 3.71
CA SER A 175 4.43 18.96 4.45
C SER A 175 5.27 18.05 3.57
N SER A 176 4.86 17.86 2.31
CA SER A 176 5.59 17.05 1.33
C SER A 176 6.95 17.65 0.94
N CYS A 177 7.10 18.98 0.96
CA CYS A 177 8.41 19.62 0.82
C CYS A 177 9.39 19.16 1.92
N ILE A 178 8.92 18.97 3.16
CA ILE A 178 9.78 18.47 4.24
C ILE A 178 10.18 17.01 3.98
N THR A 179 9.26 16.15 3.55
CA THR A 179 9.57 14.76 3.19
C THR A 179 10.55 14.68 2.02
N PHE A 180 10.38 15.53 1.01
CA PHE A 180 11.33 15.69 -0.10
C PHE A 180 12.72 16.06 0.42
N LEU A 181 12.82 17.06 1.31
CA LEU A 181 14.08 17.50 1.91
C LEU A 181 14.73 16.39 2.76
N ILE A 182 13.95 15.61 3.50
CA ILE A 182 14.45 14.46 4.28
C ILE A 182 15.10 13.43 3.36
N GLY A 183 14.46 13.12 2.22
CA GLY A 183 15.03 12.26 1.18
C GLY A 183 16.29 12.86 0.55
N ALA A 184 16.23 14.13 0.13
CA ALA A 184 17.32 14.81 -0.56
C ALA A 184 18.58 14.96 0.31
N THR A 185 18.42 15.26 1.60
CA THR A 185 19.52 15.44 2.58
C THR A 185 20.04 14.12 3.16
N GLY A 186 19.41 13.00 2.84
CA GLY A 186 19.77 11.68 3.36
C GLY A 186 19.61 11.53 4.87
N MET A 187 18.76 12.36 5.48
CA MET A 187 18.42 12.28 6.90
C MET A 187 17.77 10.95 7.28
N VAL A 188 17.17 10.24 6.32
CA VAL A 188 16.56 8.91 6.52
C VAL A 188 17.55 7.96 7.22
N GLY A 189 18.81 7.93 6.78
CA GLY A 189 19.84 7.07 7.39
C GLY A 189 20.25 7.45 8.82
N LYS A 190 19.97 8.70 9.26
CA LYS A 190 20.11 9.10 10.67
C LYS A 190 18.87 8.72 11.46
N MET A 191 17.67 8.89 10.91
CA MET A 191 16.40 8.57 11.55
C MET A 191 16.24 7.06 11.80
N THR A 192 16.58 6.22 10.82
CA THR A 192 16.53 4.75 10.94
C THR A 192 17.49 4.17 11.99
N LYS A 193 18.40 4.97 12.56
CA LYS A 193 19.24 4.55 13.69
C LYS A 193 18.50 4.53 15.02
N PHE A 194 17.47 5.36 15.16
CA PHE A 194 16.66 5.48 16.37
C PHE A 194 15.34 4.72 16.26
N ILE A 195 14.89 4.50 15.02
CA ILE A 195 13.60 3.87 14.73
C ILE A 195 13.82 2.39 14.50
N SER A 196 13.37 1.58 15.47
CA SER A 196 13.40 0.12 15.39
C SER A 196 12.16 -0.43 14.70
N PRO A 197 12.22 -1.69 14.23
CA PRO A 197 11.05 -2.43 13.79
C PRO A 197 9.89 -2.40 14.78
N MET A 198 10.15 -2.38 16.10
CA MET A 198 9.09 -2.24 17.12
C MET A 198 8.31 -0.94 16.96
N THR A 199 9.01 0.18 16.73
CA THR A 199 8.37 1.49 16.50
C THR A 199 7.49 1.46 15.26
N VAL A 200 8.00 0.89 14.17
CA VAL A 200 7.26 0.76 12.89
C VAL A 200 6.07 -0.18 13.04
N SER A 201 6.22 -1.30 13.73
CA SER A 201 5.14 -2.25 13.99
C SER A 201 4.03 -1.66 14.86
N SER A 202 4.36 -0.95 15.95
CA SER A 202 3.35 -0.25 16.76
C SER A 202 2.58 0.76 15.92
N LEU A 203 3.28 1.53 15.09
CA LEU A 203 2.71 2.53 14.20
C LEU A 203 1.73 1.91 13.19
N LEU A 204 2.12 0.85 12.48
CA LEU A 204 1.28 0.18 11.50
C LEU A 204 0.09 -0.55 12.16
N MET A 205 0.30 -1.14 13.34
CA MET A 205 -0.77 -1.77 14.10
C MET A 205 -1.83 -0.75 14.52
N LEU A 206 -1.40 0.42 15.00
CA LEU A 206 -2.31 1.51 15.38
C LEU A 206 -2.99 2.16 14.18
N LEU A 207 -2.32 2.21 13.03
CA LEU A 207 -2.95 2.62 11.78
C LEU A 207 -4.12 1.67 11.45
N MET A 208 -3.90 0.36 11.49
CA MET A 208 -4.95 -0.65 11.30
C MET A 208 -6.06 -0.50 12.34
N LEU A 209 -5.74 -0.42 13.64
CA LEU A 209 -6.74 -0.29 14.70
C LEU A 209 -7.55 1.02 14.61
N SER A 210 -6.92 2.13 14.22
CA SER A 210 -7.61 3.42 14.05
C SER A 210 -8.60 3.41 12.88
N SER A 211 -8.41 2.51 11.91
CA SER A 211 -9.31 2.37 10.77
C SER A 211 -10.62 1.65 11.12
N VAL A 212 -10.67 0.91 12.24
CA VAL A 212 -11.82 0.07 12.63
C VAL A 212 -13.11 0.88 12.69
N LYS A 213 -13.10 2.05 13.35
CA LYS A 213 -14.29 2.90 13.48
C LYS A 213 -14.83 3.32 12.11
N ILE A 214 -13.95 3.77 11.21
CA ILE A 214 -14.31 4.20 9.85
C ILE A 214 -14.87 3.03 9.04
N THR A 215 -14.27 1.86 9.17
CA THR A 215 -14.71 0.64 8.50
C THR A 215 -16.10 0.22 8.99
N VAL A 216 -16.34 0.24 10.31
CA VAL A 216 -17.65 -0.08 10.91
C VAL A 216 -18.71 0.94 10.46
N GLU A 217 -18.43 2.24 10.56
CA GLU A 217 -19.32 3.34 10.12
C GLU A 217 -19.79 3.17 8.65
N ARG A 218 -18.98 2.53 7.79
CA ARG A 218 -19.35 2.23 6.41
C ARG A 218 -20.06 0.90 6.25
N MET A 219 -19.57 -0.15 6.92
CA MET A 219 -20.12 -1.50 6.82
C MET A 219 -21.51 -1.61 7.46
N GLU A 220 -21.76 -0.87 8.55
CA GLU A 220 -23.03 -0.93 9.28
C GLU A 220 -24.19 -0.28 8.52
N LYS A 221 -23.91 0.55 7.50
CA LYS A 221 -24.94 1.17 6.66
C LYS A 221 -25.83 0.15 5.96
N HIS A 222 -25.35 -1.08 5.73
CA HIS A 222 -26.16 -2.15 5.16
C HIS A 222 -25.57 -3.53 5.44
N TRP A 223 -26.40 -4.50 5.85
CA TRP A 223 -25.98 -5.88 6.20
C TRP A 223 -25.25 -6.62 5.07
N ILE A 224 -25.50 -6.25 3.81
CA ILE A 224 -24.86 -6.83 2.63
C ILE A 224 -23.33 -6.75 2.70
N SER A 225 -22.78 -5.79 3.45
CA SER A 225 -21.34 -5.68 3.72
C SER A 225 -20.74 -6.97 4.27
N LEU A 226 -21.47 -7.73 5.10
CA LEU A 226 -20.99 -9.00 5.64
C LEU A 226 -20.88 -10.08 4.55
N VAL A 227 -21.85 -10.17 3.65
CA VAL A 227 -21.82 -11.10 2.50
C VAL A 227 -20.67 -10.73 1.57
N MET A 228 -20.49 -9.44 1.31
CA MET A 228 -19.39 -8.94 0.48
C MET A 228 -18.02 -9.22 1.12
N ALA A 229 -17.89 -9.04 2.43
CA ALA A 229 -16.66 -9.36 3.16
C ALA A 229 -16.35 -10.85 3.06
N ALA A 230 -17.33 -11.72 3.31
CA ALA A 230 -17.17 -13.16 3.16
C ALA A 230 -16.76 -13.55 1.74
N ALA A 231 -17.37 -12.97 0.71
CA ALA A 231 -17.02 -13.21 -0.69
C ALA A 231 -15.59 -12.75 -1.02
N LEU A 232 -15.17 -11.60 -0.50
CA LEU A 232 -13.84 -11.06 -0.73
C LEU A 232 -12.77 -11.89 -0.01
N PHE A 233 -12.98 -12.28 1.25
CA PHE A 233 -12.10 -13.20 1.97
C PHE A 233 -12.03 -14.57 1.30
N ALA A 234 -13.17 -15.11 0.84
CA ALA A 234 -13.21 -16.35 0.06
C ALA A 234 -12.35 -16.23 -1.19
N THR A 235 -12.46 -15.10 -1.90
CA THR A 235 -11.71 -14.83 -3.11
C THR A 235 -10.20 -14.78 -2.86
N VAL A 236 -9.77 -14.02 -1.84
CA VAL A 236 -8.36 -13.80 -1.50
C VAL A 236 -7.70 -15.05 -0.92
N LEU A 237 -8.39 -15.81 -0.07
CA LEU A 237 -7.79 -16.93 0.67
C LEU A 237 -8.02 -18.29 0.01
N TYR A 238 -9.21 -18.55 -0.52
CA TYR A 238 -9.61 -19.88 -0.98
C TYR A 238 -9.63 -20.02 -2.51
N LEU A 239 -10.08 -19.00 -3.23
CA LEU A 239 -10.17 -19.05 -4.69
C LEU A 239 -8.88 -18.59 -5.39
N ALA A 240 -7.96 -17.95 -4.68
CA ALA A 240 -6.67 -17.50 -5.22
C ALA A 240 -5.85 -18.57 -5.99
N PRO A 241 -5.84 -19.87 -5.64
CA PRO A 241 -5.16 -20.90 -6.45
C PRO A 241 -5.96 -21.41 -7.65
N LEU A 242 -7.27 -21.12 -7.75
CA LEU A 242 -8.14 -21.68 -8.79
C LEU A 242 -7.81 -21.09 -10.17
N ARG A 243 -7.57 -21.97 -11.15
CA ARG A 243 -7.35 -21.59 -12.55
C ARG A 243 -8.61 -21.87 -13.35
N VAL A 244 -9.29 -20.80 -13.75
CA VAL A 244 -10.54 -20.88 -14.52
C VAL A 244 -10.23 -21.03 -16.01
N PRO A 245 -10.90 -21.93 -16.75
CA PRO A 245 -10.75 -22.04 -18.19
C PRO A 245 -11.43 -20.87 -18.90
N PHE A 246 -10.67 -20.09 -19.66
CA PHE A 246 -11.20 -19.05 -20.54
C PHE A 246 -11.05 -19.46 -22.01
N PRO A 247 -12.02 -19.15 -22.89
CA PRO A 247 -11.85 -19.33 -24.33
C PRO A 247 -10.74 -18.38 -24.81
N GLY A 248 -9.63 -18.94 -25.25
CA GLY A 248 -8.48 -18.19 -25.77
C GLY A 248 -8.23 -18.50 -27.23
N PHE A 249 -7.63 -17.55 -27.94
CA PHE A 249 -7.15 -17.77 -29.30
C PHE A 249 -5.64 -18.02 -29.24
N ALA A 250 -5.22 -19.25 -29.52
CA ALA A 250 -3.81 -19.65 -29.51
C ALA A 250 -3.48 -20.42 -30.78
N ASN A 251 -2.44 -19.99 -31.50
CA ASN A 251 -1.96 -20.61 -32.75
C ASN A 251 -3.07 -20.86 -33.79
N GLY A 252 -3.94 -19.86 -34.02
CA GLY A 252 -4.97 -19.93 -35.06
C GLY A 252 -6.17 -20.84 -34.75
N ARG A 253 -6.28 -21.40 -33.53
CA ARG A 253 -7.42 -22.20 -33.09
C ARG A 253 -7.97 -21.70 -31.75
N PHE A 254 -9.27 -21.85 -31.54
CA PHE A 254 -9.89 -21.66 -30.24
C PHE A 254 -9.43 -22.77 -29.30
N ARG A 255 -8.76 -22.41 -28.20
CA ARG A 255 -8.30 -23.34 -27.16
C ARG A 255 -8.63 -22.75 -25.78
N CYS A 256 -9.12 -23.58 -24.86
CA CYS A 256 -9.41 -23.11 -23.50
C CYS A 256 -8.05 -22.91 -22.77
N ILE A 257 -7.72 -21.66 -22.42
CA ILE A 257 -6.52 -21.27 -21.68
C ILE A 257 -6.89 -21.18 -20.20
N ARG A 258 -6.15 -21.85 -19.32
CA ARG A 258 -6.37 -21.78 -17.86
C ARG A 258 -5.70 -20.53 -17.28
N PHE A 259 -6.50 -19.60 -16.78
CA PHE A 259 -6.03 -18.31 -16.24
C PHE A 259 -6.42 -18.15 -14.76
N ASN A 260 -5.53 -17.60 -13.94
CA ASN A 260 -5.75 -17.45 -12.50
C ASN A 260 -6.39 -16.09 -12.19
N VAL A 261 -7.66 -15.92 -12.53
CA VAL A 261 -8.39 -14.65 -12.35
C VAL A 261 -8.44 -14.22 -10.89
N PHE A 262 -8.82 -15.12 -9.99
CA PHE A 262 -9.02 -14.78 -8.58
C PHE A 262 -7.71 -14.47 -7.86
N GLY A 263 -6.63 -15.17 -8.17
CA GLY A 263 -5.31 -14.86 -7.60
C GLY A 263 -4.65 -13.61 -8.20
N GLN A 264 -4.97 -13.23 -9.43
CA GLN A 264 -4.39 -12.05 -10.09
C GLN A 264 -5.18 -10.77 -9.86
N PHE A 265 -6.51 -10.88 -9.72
CA PHE A 265 -7.45 -9.77 -9.59
C PHE A 265 -8.44 -9.97 -8.42
N PRO A 266 -7.97 -10.29 -7.20
CA PRO A 266 -8.87 -10.66 -6.09
C PRO A 266 -9.84 -9.53 -5.72
N TYR A 267 -9.34 -8.29 -5.59
CA TYR A 267 -10.18 -7.15 -5.25
C TYR A 267 -11.16 -6.77 -6.35
N LEU A 268 -10.70 -6.72 -7.61
CA LEU A 268 -11.57 -6.39 -8.74
C LEU A 268 -12.70 -7.42 -8.89
N THR A 269 -12.38 -8.71 -8.82
CA THR A 269 -13.39 -9.79 -8.93
C THR A 269 -14.40 -9.74 -7.80
N ALA A 270 -13.95 -9.49 -6.56
CA ALA A 270 -14.83 -9.32 -5.41
C ALA A 270 -15.71 -8.06 -5.53
N ILE A 271 -15.17 -6.93 -6.01
CA ILE A 271 -15.92 -5.68 -6.25
C ILE A 271 -16.99 -5.90 -7.32
N LEU A 272 -16.63 -6.51 -8.45
CA LEU A 272 -17.58 -6.78 -9.54
C LEU A 272 -18.68 -7.74 -9.12
N PHE A 273 -18.33 -8.81 -8.38
CA PHE A 273 -19.32 -9.74 -7.83
C PHE A 273 -20.28 -9.03 -6.86
N SER A 274 -19.73 -8.26 -5.92
CA SER A 274 -20.49 -7.52 -4.92
C SER A 274 -21.42 -6.49 -5.55
N TRP A 275 -20.91 -5.76 -6.55
CA TRP A 275 -21.69 -4.77 -7.28
C TRP A 275 -22.80 -5.40 -8.12
N SER A 276 -22.52 -6.56 -8.74
CA SER A 276 -23.53 -7.35 -9.46
C SER A 276 -24.63 -7.86 -8.53
N LEU A 277 -24.28 -8.28 -7.31
CA LEU A 277 -25.26 -8.69 -6.29
C LEU A 277 -26.14 -7.51 -5.86
N CYS A 278 -25.55 -6.34 -5.59
CA CYS A 278 -26.31 -5.12 -5.30
C CYS A 278 -27.24 -4.73 -6.46
N TRP A 279 -26.75 -4.82 -7.69
CA TRP A 279 -27.57 -4.55 -8.88
C TRP A 279 -28.74 -5.53 -8.98
N LEU A 280 -28.50 -6.83 -8.81
CA LEU A 280 -29.54 -7.85 -8.83
C LEU A 280 -30.62 -7.60 -7.75
N MET A 281 -30.20 -7.29 -6.53
CA MET A 281 -31.12 -6.95 -5.44
C MET A 281 -31.87 -5.64 -5.69
N THR A 282 -31.28 -4.70 -6.42
CA THR A 282 -31.94 -3.45 -6.84
C THR A 282 -33.05 -3.75 -7.85
N VAL A 283 -32.76 -4.60 -8.84
CA VAL A 283 -33.71 -4.99 -9.91
C VAL A 283 -34.89 -5.78 -9.36
N PHE A 284 -34.66 -6.68 -8.40
CA PHE A 284 -35.73 -7.44 -7.74
C PHE A 284 -36.44 -6.69 -6.61
N GLU A 285 -36.15 -5.39 -6.44
CA GLU A 285 -36.72 -4.54 -5.38
C GLU A 285 -36.57 -5.11 -3.96
N LEU A 286 -35.53 -5.92 -3.73
CA LEU A 286 -35.23 -6.54 -2.43
C LEU A 286 -34.62 -5.55 -1.41
N ILE A 287 -34.32 -4.32 -1.84
CA ILE A 287 -33.68 -3.27 -1.03
C ILE A 287 -34.56 -2.01 -1.05
N PRO A 288 -34.84 -1.36 0.11
CA PRO A 288 -35.59 -0.11 0.19
C PRO A 288 -34.99 1.02 -0.68
N LYS A 289 -35.84 1.89 -1.24
CA LYS A 289 -35.44 2.96 -2.19
C LYS A 289 -34.38 3.93 -1.63
N ASP A 290 -34.40 4.19 -0.33
CA ASP A 290 -33.45 5.11 0.32
C ASP A 290 -32.14 4.42 0.78
N SER A 291 -32.00 3.13 0.52
CA SER A 291 -30.82 2.37 0.97
C SER A 291 -29.55 2.80 0.24
N VAL A 292 -28.46 2.90 0.99
CA VAL A 292 -27.14 3.20 0.43
C VAL A 292 -26.61 2.09 -0.49
N ALA A 293 -27.18 0.89 -0.43
CA ALA A 293 -26.75 -0.28 -1.22
C ALA A 293 -27.39 -0.34 -2.62
N ARG A 294 -28.38 0.51 -2.91
CA ARG A 294 -29.01 0.57 -4.24
C ARG A 294 -28.08 1.17 -5.28
N THR A 295 -28.21 0.66 -6.51
CA THR A 295 -27.37 1.03 -7.66
C THR A 295 -28.04 2.05 -8.59
N ASP A 296 -29.32 2.33 -8.42
CA ASP A 296 -30.17 3.17 -9.27
C ASP A 296 -30.42 4.57 -8.69
N LYS A 297 -29.45 5.13 -7.96
CA LYS A 297 -29.63 6.46 -7.35
C LYS A 297 -29.57 7.56 -8.41
N ASN A 298 -30.53 8.49 -8.33
CA ASN A 298 -30.59 9.65 -9.24
C ASN A 298 -29.30 10.48 -9.21
N ALA A 299 -28.73 10.72 -8.02
CA ALA A 299 -27.49 11.47 -7.87
C ALA A 299 -26.30 10.81 -8.60
N THR A 300 -26.13 9.49 -8.47
CA THR A 300 -25.07 8.76 -9.17
C THR A 300 -25.31 8.71 -10.67
N GLN A 301 -26.56 8.58 -11.11
CA GLN A 301 -26.90 8.62 -12.53
C GLN A 301 -26.60 10.00 -13.13
N MET A 302 -26.97 11.08 -12.44
CA MET A 302 -26.64 12.44 -12.85
C MET A 302 -25.12 12.67 -12.90
N ALA A 303 -24.36 12.18 -11.91
CA ALA A 303 -22.90 12.26 -11.93
C ALA A 303 -22.31 11.54 -13.15
N ILE A 304 -22.81 10.35 -13.48
CA ILE A 304 -22.38 9.59 -14.67
C ILE A 304 -22.75 10.32 -15.96
N GLN A 305 -23.96 10.90 -16.07
CA GLN A 305 -24.40 11.62 -17.26
C GLN A 305 -23.60 12.92 -17.46
N ASN A 306 -23.43 13.70 -16.41
CA ASN A 306 -22.79 15.03 -16.44
C ASN A 306 -21.26 14.96 -16.53
N ALA A 307 -20.63 13.86 -16.13
CA ALA A 307 -19.18 13.72 -16.24
C ALA A 307 -18.73 13.79 -17.71
N PRO A 308 -17.71 14.59 -18.07
CA PRO A 308 -17.15 14.59 -19.41
C PRO A 308 -16.48 13.24 -19.72
N TRP A 309 -16.31 12.93 -21.01
CA TRP A 309 -15.60 11.72 -21.44
C TRP A 309 -14.12 11.73 -21.06
N ALA A 310 -13.48 12.88 -21.24
CA ALA A 310 -12.11 13.10 -20.82
C ALA A 310 -11.95 14.49 -20.18
N ARG A 311 -11.28 14.55 -19.04
CA ARG A 311 -10.85 15.79 -18.39
C ARG A 311 -9.54 15.53 -17.67
N VAL A 312 -8.55 16.39 -17.92
CA VAL A 312 -7.28 16.35 -17.20
C VAL A 312 -7.47 17.08 -15.86
N PRO A 313 -7.19 16.46 -14.71
CA PRO A 313 -7.18 17.16 -13.44
C PRO A 313 -5.99 18.12 -13.42
N LEU A 314 -6.27 19.43 -13.40
CA LEU A 314 -5.26 20.48 -13.45
C LEU A 314 -4.80 20.87 -12.04
N PRO A 315 -3.57 21.38 -11.90
CA PRO A 315 -3.12 22.06 -10.70
C PRO A 315 -4.12 23.11 -10.19
N GLY A 316 -4.38 23.13 -8.87
CA GLY A 316 -5.23 24.15 -8.25
C GLY A 316 -6.73 24.01 -8.54
N GLN A 317 -7.23 22.81 -8.86
CA GLN A 317 -8.64 22.63 -9.27
C GLN A 317 -9.70 22.96 -8.19
N PHE A 318 -9.30 23.18 -6.94
CA PHE A 318 -10.18 23.57 -5.82
C PHE A 318 -9.84 24.98 -5.29
N GLY A 319 -9.14 25.79 -6.09
CA GLY A 319 -8.74 27.14 -5.71
C GLY A 319 -7.25 27.27 -5.36
N ASN A 320 -6.88 28.45 -4.85
CA ASN A 320 -5.49 28.74 -4.49
C ASN A 320 -5.10 27.97 -3.22
N PRO A 321 -3.91 27.34 -3.17
CA PRO A 321 -3.48 26.57 -2.01
C PRO A 321 -3.44 27.41 -0.74
N ASN A 322 -4.12 26.94 0.31
CA ASN A 322 -4.15 27.58 1.62
C ASN A 322 -3.38 26.76 2.65
N PHE A 323 -2.78 27.43 3.62
CA PHE A 323 -1.93 26.78 4.64
C PHE A 323 -2.57 26.85 6.02
N ASN A 324 -2.61 25.72 6.72
CA ASN A 324 -2.98 25.66 8.13
C ASN A 324 -1.92 24.91 8.94
N ILE A 325 -1.43 25.52 10.02
CA ILE A 325 -0.33 25.00 10.83
C ILE A 325 -0.71 23.75 11.63
N GLY A 326 -1.92 23.65 12.16
CA GLY A 326 -2.37 22.47 12.91
C GLY A 326 -2.48 21.24 12.01
N LEU A 327 -3.11 21.40 10.84
CA LEU A 327 -3.15 20.35 9.82
C LEU A 327 -1.76 20.02 9.29
N PHE A 328 -0.87 21.00 9.16
CA PHE A 328 0.52 20.80 8.70
C PHE A 328 1.28 19.85 9.61
N VAL A 329 1.19 20.05 10.92
CA VAL A 329 1.84 19.16 11.90
C VAL A 329 1.25 17.74 11.81
N GLY A 330 -0.07 17.61 11.70
CA GLY A 330 -0.71 16.32 11.46
C GLY A 330 -0.20 15.64 10.19
N PHE A 331 -0.12 16.37 9.08
CA PHE A 331 0.40 15.86 7.81
C PHE A 331 1.89 15.53 7.84
N LEU A 332 2.70 16.24 8.63
CA LEU A 332 4.09 15.85 8.83
C LEU A 332 4.19 14.49 9.51
N VAL A 333 3.39 14.24 10.53
CA VAL A 333 3.32 12.94 11.19
C VAL A 333 2.83 11.85 10.25
N SER A 334 1.78 12.12 9.47
CA SER A 334 1.29 11.23 8.42
C SER A 334 2.39 10.92 7.40
N ALA A 335 3.14 11.92 6.95
CA ALA A 335 4.23 11.75 5.99
C ALA A 335 5.42 10.95 6.57
N GLN A 336 5.74 11.12 7.86
CA GLN A 336 6.76 10.27 8.51
C GLN A 336 6.28 8.82 8.63
N THR A 337 4.99 8.62 8.89
CA THR A 337 4.40 7.28 8.91
C THR A 337 4.55 6.59 7.57
N THR A 338 4.15 7.26 6.48
CA THR A 338 4.28 6.69 5.13
C THR A 338 5.73 6.44 4.75
N LEU A 339 6.65 7.31 5.18
CA LEU A 339 8.09 7.10 4.98
C LEU A 339 8.56 5.79 5.61
N PHE A 340 8.18 5.47 6.85
CA PHE A 340 8.61 4.22 7.49
C PHE A 340 7.96 2.98 6.86
N GLU A 341 6.68 3.09 6.49
CA GLU A 341 5.99 2.06 5.72
C GLU A 341 6.69 1.79 4.38
N ALA A 342 7.04 2.86 3.65
CA ALA A 342 7.72 2.79 2.36
C ALA A 342 9.10 2.13 2.48
N VAL A 343 9.89 2.46 3.51
CA VAL A 343 11.19 1.80 3.76
C VAL A 343 11.03 0.28 3.97
N GLY A 344 9.99 -0.14 4.70
CA GLY A 344 9.63 -1.56 4.83
C GLY A 344 9.33 -2.19 3.48
N ASN A 345 8.48 -1.53 2.67
CA ASN A 345 8.11 -1.99 1.34
C ASN A 345 9.30 -2.05 0.37
N PHE A 346 10.29 -1.14 0.48
CA PHE A 346 11.52 -1.17 -0.31
C PHE A 346 12.36 -2.42 -0.02
N HIS A 347 12.45 -2.81 1.26
CA HIS A 347 13.14 -4.04 1.65
C HIS A 347 12.36 -5.29 1.24
N ALA A 348 11.04 -5.29 1.41
CA ALA A 348 10.17 -6.39 1.03
C ALA A 348 10.23 -6.65 -0.48
N VAL A 349 10.08 -5.62 -1.32
CA VAL A 349 10.14 -5.79 -2.77
C VAL A 349 11.52 -6.23 -3.23
N ALA A 350 12.61 -5.74 -2.62
CA ALA A 350 13.96 -6.18 -2.97
C ALA A 350 14.14 -7.67 -2.68
N SER A 351 13.69 -8.13 -1.51
CA SER A 351 13.73 -9.54 -1.12
C SER A 351 12.91 -10.42 -2.06
N VAL A 352 11.69 -9.99 -2.37
CA VAL A 352 10.75 -10.74 -3.24
C VAL A 352 11.20 -10.75 -4.71
N SER A 353 11.94 -9.72 -5.13
CA SER A 353 12.53 -9.60 -6.47
C SER A 353 13.87 -10.34 -6.60
N GLU A 354 14.33 -11.01 -5.54
CA GLU A 354 15.66 -11.64 -5.47
C GLU A 354 16.81 -10.65 -5.73
N GLU A 355 16.62 -9.39 -5.33
CA GLU A 355 17.60 -8.32 -5.45
C GLU A 355 18.30 -8.06 -4.12
N ARG A 356 19.51 -7.51 -4.19
CA ARG A 356 20.23 -7.10 -2.97
C ARG A 356 19.42 -6.05 -2.19
N PRO A 357 19.53 -6.01 -0.86
CA PRO A 357 18.84 -5.00 -0.08
C PRO A 357 19.24 -3.58 -0.50
N PRO A 358 18.28 -2.64 -0.52
CA PRO A 358 18.50 -1.30 -1.05
C PRO A 358 19.58 -0.55 -0.25
N PRO A 359 20.57 0.04 -0.93
CA PRO A 359 21.57 0.89 -0.29
C PRO A 359 20.95 2.23 0.15
N SER A 360 21.58 2.93 1.10
CA SER A 360 21.05 4.18 1.65
C SER A 360 20.77 5.26 0.60
N HIS A 361 21.59 5.37 -0.45
CA HIS A 361 21.34 6.34 -1.52
C HIS A 361 20.05 6.04 -2.29
N ALA A 362 19.71 4.75 -2.47
CA ALA A 362 18.49 4.34 -3.14
C ALA A 362 17.29 4.66 -2.27
N ILE A 363 17.35 4.32 -0.98
CA ILE A 363 16.30 4.65 0.01
C ILE A 363 16.04 6.16 0.02
N ASN A 364 17.09 6.97 0.17
CA ASN A 364 17.00 8.44 0.16
C ASN A 364 16.32 8.97 -1.11
N ARG A 365 16.69 8.41 -2.28
CA ARG A 365 16.09 8.77 -3.57
C ARG A 365 14.64 8.33 -3.68
N GLY A 366 14.30 7.15 -3.16
CA GLY A 366 12.93 6.65 -3.07
C GLY A 366 12.03 7.55 -2.23
N ILE A 367 12.50 7.97 -1.05
CA ILE A 367 11.76 8.91 -0.19
C ILE A 367 11.65 10.30 -0.82
N MET A 368 12.69 10.75 -1.51
CA MET A 368 12.64 12.02 -2.25
C MET A 368 11.59 11.99 -3.37
N ALA A 369 11.54 10.89 -4.13
CA ALA A 369 10.55 10.70 -5.19
C ALA A 369 9.12 10.58 -4.63
N GLU A 370 8.93 9.91 -3.49
CA GLU A 370 7.65 9.86 -2.77
C GLU A 370 7.21 11.25 -2.27
N GLY A 371 8.12 12.04 -1.70
CA GLY A 371 7.85 13.42 -1.30
C GLY A 371 7.45 14.31 -2.48
N LEU A 372 8.13 14.18 -3.63
CA LEU A 372 7.76 14.88 -4.85
C LEU A 372 6.39 14.42 -5.39
N GLY A 373 6.09 13.12 -5.30
CA GLY A 373 4.77 12.59 -5.62
C GLY A 373 3.67 13.12 -4.72
N CYS A 374 3.92 13.24 -3.41
CA CYS A 374 3.00 13.89 -2.46
C CYS A 374 2.78 15.36 -2.80
N PHE A 375 3.83 16.08 -3.22
CA PHE A 375 3.71 17.48 -3.65
C PHE A 375 2.82 17.61 -4.88
N VAL A 376 3.02 16.75 -5.89
CA VAL A 376 2.15 16.68 -7.07
C VAL A 376 0.71 16.32 -6.68
N SER A 377 0.53 15.44 -5.69
CA SER A 377 -0.78 15.09 -5.15
C SER A 377 -1.53 16.27 -4.55
N GLY A 378 -0.83 17.08 -3.74
CA GLY A 378 -1.36 18.34 -3.21
C GLY A 378 -1.68 19.36 -4.30
N LEU A 379 -0.76 19.51 -5.26
CA LEU A 379 -0.90 20.44 -6.38
C LEU A 379 -2.12 20.13 -7.26
N VAL A 380 -2.30 18.88 -7.67
CA VAL A 380 -3.44 18.44 -8.50
C VAL A 380 -4.72 18.33 -7.68
N GLY A 381 -4.64 17.97 -6.40
CA GLY A 381 -5.78 17.89 -5.50
C GLY A 381 -6.37 16.51 -5.27
N ALA A 382 -5.55 15.48 -5.09
CA ALA A 382 -6.09 14.20 -4.62
C ALA A 382 -6.48 14.23 -3.12
N GLY A 383 -6.05 15.27 -2.39
CA GLY A 383 -6.38 15.53 -0.98
C GLY A 383 -5.51 14.78 0.04
N VAL A 384 -4.73 13.79 -0.38
CA VAL A 384 -3.80 13.06 0.51
C VAL A 384 -2.45 12.82 -0.15
N GLY A 385 -1.42 12.57 0.65
CA GLY A 385 -0.12 12.12 0.14
C GLY A 385 -0.21 10.74 -0.51
N ILE A 386 0.82 10.39 -1.28
CA ILE A 386 0.98 9.07 -1.87
C ILE A 386 2.09 8.30 -1.15
N THR A 387 2.02 6.97 -1.20
CA THR A 387 3.01 6.06 -0.63
C THR A 387 3.09 4.78 -1.46
N THR A 388 4.13 3.99 -1.19
CA THR A 388 4.31 2.66 -1.78
C THR A 388 3.29 1.67 -1.20
N HIS A 389 2.54 0.97 -2.06
CA HIS A 389 1.56 -0.02 -1.61
C HIS A 389 2.13 -1.41 -1.36
N ALA A 390 1.91 -1.94 -0.14
CA ALA A 390 2.36 -3.27 0.26
C ALA A 390 1.65 -4.42 -0.50
N GLU A 391 0.39 -4.20 -0.91
CA GLU A 391 -0.41 -5.18 -1.67
C GLU A 391 0.29 -5.55 -2.99
N ASN A 392 0.80 -4.53 -3.69
CA ASN A 392 1.53 -4.70 -4.94
C ASN A 392 2.83 -5.49 -4.75
N VAL A 393 3.53 -5.27 -3.64
CA VAL A 393 4.73 -6.05 -3.28
C VAL A 393 4.37 -7.53 -3.10
N GLY A 394 3.26 -7.83 -2.43
CA GLY A 394 2.74 -9.19 -2.30
C GLY A 394 2.43 -9.83 -3.66
N VAL A 395 1.81 -9.07 -4.57
CA VAL A 395 1.51 -9.56 -5.93
C VAL A 395 2.76 -9.83 -6.75
N VAL A 396 3.83 -9.04 -6.60
CA VAL A 396 5.13 -9.35 -7.23
C VAL A 396 5.64 -10.73 -6.78
N GLY A 397 5.47 -11.07 -5.50
CA GLY A 397 5.91 -12.37 -4.96
C GLY A 397 5.13 -13.57 -5.48
N ILE A 398 3.83 -13.39 -5.69
CA ILE A 398 2.97 -14.44 -6.25
C ILE A 398 3.17 -14.57 -7.77
N THR A 399 3.21 -13.44 -8.48
CA THR A 399 3.31 -13.43 -9.94
C THR A 399 4.70 -13.76 -10.46
N ARG A 400 5.74 -13.55 -9.63
CA ARG A 400 7.15 -13.61 -10.03
C ARG A 400 7.44 -12.65 -11.20
N VAL A 401 6.85 -11.45 -11.16
CA VAL A 401 7.08 -10.38 -12.14
C VAL A 401 7.55 -9.12 -11.41
N ALA A 402 8.86 -8.97 -11.30
CA ALA A 402 9.51 -7.83 -10.63
C ALA A 402 9.98 -6.75 -11.62
N SER A 403 9.64 -6.87 -12.91
CA SER A 403 10.06 -5.91 -13.95
C SER A 403 9.59 -4.49 -13.67
N ARG A 404 10.52 -3.53 -13.78
CA ARG A 404 10.21 -2.10 -13.65
C ARG A 404 9.30 -1.60 -14.76
N VAL A 405 9.47 -2.08 -15.98
CA VAL A 405 8.72 -1.57 -17.13
C VAL A 405 7.23 -1.87 -16.97
N THR A 406 6.89 -3.00 -16.35
CA THR A 406 5.52 -3.33 -15.94
C THR A 406 4.89 -2.23 -15.07
N MET A 407 5.63 -1.70 -14.10
CA MET A 407 5.11 -0.62 -13.24
C MET A 407 5.04 0.73 -13.95
N LEU A 408 5.94 1.01 -14.91
CA LEU A 408 5.82 2.20 -15.77
C LEU A 408 4.52 2.16 -16.59
N PHE A 409 4.18 1.00 -17.18
CA PHE A 409 2.88 0.81 -17.84
C PHE A 409 1.72 0.91 -16.86
N GLY A 410 1.88 0.41 -15.63
CA GLY A 410 0.90 0.62 -14.55
C GLY A 410 0.64 2.11 -14.30
N GLY A 411 1.69 2.91 -14.14
CA GLY A 411 1.58 4.35 -13.94
C GLY A 411 0.94 5.09 -15.13
N LEU A 412 1.29 4.72 -16.36
CA LEU A 412 0.63 5.24 -17.58
C LEU A 412 -0.85 4.86 -17.64
N THR A 413 -1.19 3.64 -17.25
CA THR A 413 -2.57 3.15 -17.18
C THR A 413 -3.38 3.94 -16.15
N MET A 414 -2.80 4.23 -14.99
CA MET A 414 -3.44 5.08 -13.97
C MET A 414 -3.67 6.50 -14.48
N ILE A 415 -2.69 7.11 -15.16
CA ILE A 415 -2.88 8.44 -15.78
C ILE A 415 -4.02 8.39 -16.80
N ALA A 416 -4.07 7.38 -17.66
CA ALA A 416 -5.15 7.22 -18.61
C ALA A 416 -6.53 7.10 -17.93
N PHE A 417 -6.63 6.31 -16.85
CA PHE A 417 -7.87 6.19 -16.07
C PHE A 417 -8.28 7.47 -15.37
N GLY A 418 -7.31 8.26 -14.89
CA GLY A 418 -7.60 9.54 -14.28
C GLY A 418 -8.08 10.59 -15.30
N VAL A 419 -7.62 10.52 -16.55
CA VAL A 419 -8.09 11.41 -17.63
C VAL A 419 -9.48 10.99 -18.13
N VAL A 420 -9.79 9.69 -18.16
CA VAL A 420 -11.11 9.19 -18.58
C VAL A 420 -12.12 9.33 -17.42
N THR A 421 -12.67 10.53 -17.26
CA THR A 421 -13.53 10.88 -16.12
C THR A 421 -14.84 10.11 -16.03
N LYS A 422 -15.34 9.53 -17.13
CA LYS A 422 -16.48 8.61 -17.08
C LYS A 422 -16.17 7.36 -16.24
N LEU A 423 -14.94 6.86 -16.27
CA LEU A 423 -14.52 5.77 -15.40
C LEU A 423 -14.61 6.19 -13.93
N GLY A 424 -14.12 7.40 -13.60
CA GLY A 424 -14.24 7.98 -12.27
C GLY A 424 -15.70 8.12 -11.82
N ALA A 425 -16.61 8.49 -12.73
CA ALA A 425 -18.03 8.59 -12.43
C ALA A 425 -18.68 7.22 -12.15
N VAL A 426 -18.31 6.19 -12.91
CA VAL A 426 -18.75 4.81 -12.65
C VAL A 426 -18.21 4.31 -11.30
N LEU A 427 -16.93 4.57 -11.00
CA LEU A 427 -16.32 4.21 -9.71
C LEU A 427 -16.94 5.00 -8.53
N SER A 428 -17.40 6.23 -8.75
CA SER A 428 -18.11 7.00 -7.72
C SER A 428 -19.48 6.43 -7.36
N ALA A 429 -20.06 5.59 -8.23
CA ALA A 429 -21.32 4.90 -8.00
C ALA A 429 -21.18 3.61 -7.18
N ILE A 430 -19.95 3.26 -6.77
CA ILE A 430 -19.70 2.11 -5.88
C ILE A 430 -20.43 2.35 -4.54
N PRO A 431 -21.23 1.38 -4.06
CA PRO A 431 -21.95 1.52 -2.79
C PRO A 431 -21.00 1.69 -1.59
N ASP A 432 -21.35 2.59 -0.67
CA ASP A 432 -20.57 2.84 0.55
C ASP A 432 -20.24 1.58 1.38
N PRO A 433 -21.16 0.59 1.56
CA PRO A 433 -20.84 -0.63 2.30
C PRO A 433 -19.70 -1.43 1.67
N LEU A 434 -19.59 -1.44 0.33
CA LEU A 434 -18.51 -2.12 -0.39
C LEU A 434 -17.16 -1.43 -0.15
N VAL A 435 -17.16 -0.09 -0.11
CA VAL A 435 -15.97 0.70 0.25
C VAL A 435 -15.47 0.33 1.66
N GLY A 436 -16.38 0.15 2.62
CA GLY A 436 -16.04 -0.29 3.97
C GLY A 436 -15.36 -1.67 4.01
N VAL A 437 -15.89 -2.65 3.27
CA VAL A 437 -15.31 -4.01 3.19
C VAL A 437 -13.91 -4.00 2.57
N VAL A 438 -13.74 -3.22 1.51
CA VAL A 438 -12.48 -3.10 0.79
C VAL A 438 -11.42 -2.39 1.65
N LEU A 439 -11.82 -1.35 2.40
CA LEU A 439 -10.98 -0.69 3.39
C LEU A 439 -10.59 -1.65 4.53
N CYS A 440 -11.54 -2.44 5.04
CA CYS A 440 -11.29 -3.45 6.07
C CYS A 440 -10.16 -4.40 5.66
N THR A 441 -10.23 -4.90 4.42
CA THR A 441 -9.27 -5.90 3.94
C THR A 441 -7.88 -5.32 3.69
N SER A 442 -7.80 -4.10 3.12
CA SER A 442 -6.51 -3.43 2.94
C SER A 442 -5.85 -3.10 4.28
N MET A 443 -6.62 -2.67 5.29
CA MET A 443 -6.12 -2.44 6.65
C MET A 443 -5.71 -3.73 7.36
N ALA A 444 -6.40 -4.85 7.10
CA ALA A 444 -6.00 -6.16 7.59
C ALA A 444 -4.62 -6.58 7.03
N MET A 445 -4.35 -6.30 5.75
CA MET A 445 -3.03 -6.55 5.15
C MET A 445 -1.94 -5.67 5.78
N VAL A 446 -2.21 -4.39 6.05
CA VAL A 446 -1.29 -3.50 6.80
C VAL A 446 -0.99 -4.08 8.19
N GLY A 447 -2.02 -4.59 8.89
CA GLY A 447 -1.84 -5.30 10.17
C GLY A 447 -0.95 -6.54 10.05
N GLY A 448 -1.12 -7.33 8.98
CA GLY A 448 -0.26 -8.47 8.68
C GLY A 448 1.20 -8.08 8.47
N VAL A 449 1.47 -6.99 7.74
CA VAL A 449 2.83 -6.44 7.57
C VAL A 449 3.40 -5.95 8.90
N ALA A 450 2.59 -5.33 9.76
CA ALA A 450 3.01 -4.92 11.10
C ALA A 450 3.50 -6.12 11.92
N ILE A 451 2.76 -7.24 11.90
CA ILE A 451 3.12 -8.49 12.59
C ILE A 451 4.39 -9.11 11.98
N ALA A 452 4.50 -9.15 10.65
CA ALA A 452 5.69 -9.65 9.98
C ALA A 452 6.95 -8.86 10.38
N ASN A 453 6.84 -7.54 10.52
CA ASN A 453 7.96 -6.70 11.01
C ASN A 453 8.35 -7.03 12.46
N VAL A 454 7.40 -7.41 13.32
CA VAL A 454 7.70 -7.84 14.70
C VAL A 454 8.57 -9.10 14.72
N GLN A 455 8.50 -9.97 13.70
CA GLN A 455 9.34 -11.18 13.64
C GLN A 455 10.84 -10.88 13.58
N SER A 456 11.22 -9.65 13.20
CA SER A 456 12.62 -9.22 13.24
C SER A 456 13.12 -8.86 14.64
N VAL A 457 12.22 -8.76 15.63
CA VAL A 457 12.50 -8.37 17.01
C VAL A 457 12.58 -9.61 17.90
N ASP A 458 13.54 -9.63 18.82
CA ASP A 458 13.63 -10.69 19.83
C ASP A 458 12.50 -10.54 20.86
N LEU A 459 11.46 -11.38 20.73
CA LEU A 459 10.30 -11.43 21.61
C LEU A 459 10.52 -12.26 22.89
N HIS A 460 11.67 -12.93 23.05
CA HIS A 460 12.01 -13.57 24.33
C HIS A 460 12.38 -12.53 25.39
N SER A 461 12.76 -11.33 24.98
CA SER A 461 13.04 -10.22 25.88
C SER A 461 11.74 -9.61 26.41
N THR A 462 11.51 -9.72 27.73
CA THR A 462 10.38 -9.08 28.42
C THR A 462 10.36 -7.56 28.18
N ARG A 463 11.53 -6.92 28.04
CA ARG A 463 11.67 -5.50 27.68
C ARG A 463 10.95 -5.20 26.36
N ASN A 464 11.27 -5.94 25.30
CA ASN A 464 10.75 -5.66 23.96
C ASN A 464 9.24 -5.91 23.89
N VAL A 465 8.76 -7.00 24.51
CA VAL A 465 7.33 -7.31 24.60
C VAL A 465 6.58 -6.22 25.39
N ALA A 466 7.13 -5.77 26.52
CA ALA A 466 6.54 -4.72 27.34
C ALA A 466 6.46 -3.38 26.58
N ILE A 467 7.53 -2.98 25.88
CA ILE A 467 7.55 -1.76 25.08
C ILE A 467 6.50 -1.81 23.98
N LEU A 468 6.43 -2.92 23.23
CA LEU A 468 5.47 -3.10 22.15
C LEU A 468 4.02 -2.98 22.66
N GLY A 469 3.68 -3.74 23.72
CA GLY A 469 2.34 -3.74 24.30
C GLY A 469 1.94 -2.39 24.90
N PHE A 470 2.83 -1.78 25.68
CA PHE A 470 2.57 -0.48 26.30
C PHE A 470 2.37 0.62 25.25
N SER A 471 3.15 0.60 24.17
CA SER A 471 3.06 1.60 23.11
C SER A 471 1.76 1.51 22.32
N ILE A 472 1.27 0.29 22.05
CA ILE A 472 -0.05 0.08 21.43
C ILE A 472 -1.15 0.57 22.36
N MET A 473 -1.08 0.24 23.65
CA MET A 473 -2.08 0.71 24.64
C MET A 473 -2.12 2.23 24.74
N MET A 474 -0.96 2.89 24.88
CA MET A 474 -0.88 4.36 24.92
C MET A 474 -1.39 5.00 23.63
N GLY A 475 -1.10 4.38 22.48
CA GLY A 475 -1.62 4.80 21.18
C GLY A 475 -3.14 4.76 21.08
N MET A 476 -3.83 3.92 21.86
CA MET A 476 -5.30 3.88 21.88
C MET A 476 -5.90 4.76 22.98
N VAL A 477 -5.33 4.70 24.19
CA VAL A 477 -5.88 5.35 25.40
C VAL A 477 -5.80 6.88 25.29
N VAL A 478 -4.68 7.42 24.83
CA VAL A 478 -4.47 8.88 24.80
C VAL A 478 -5.43 9.57 23.81
N PRO A 479 -5.54 9.14 22.53
CA PRO A 479 -6.53 9.72 21.64
C PRO A 479 -7.97 9.60 22.14
N GLU A 480 -8.34 8.45 22.71
CA GLU A 480 -9.69 8.24 23.25
C GLU A 480 -9.97 9.19 24.43
N PHE A 481 -8.98 9.39 25.31
CA PHE A 481 -9.08 10.34 26.43
C PHE A 481 -9.34 11.77 25.93
N TYR A 482 -8.57 12.26 24.95
CA TYR A 482 -8.73 13.61 24.43
C TYR A 482 -9.99 13.78 23.56
N THR A 483 -10.42 12.71 22.88
CA THR A 483 -11.70 12.71 22.14
C THR A 483 -12.89 12.87 23.10
N ARG A 484 -12.83 12.25 24.29
CA ARG A 484 -13.88 12.39 25.31
C ARG A 484 -13.80 13.68 26.12
N ASN A 485 -12.64 14.31 26.18
CA ASN A 485 -12.38 15.49 26.99
C ASN A 485 -11.75 16.62 26.14
N PRO A 486 -12.50 17.21 25.19
CA PRO A 486 -11.95 18.17 24.21
C PRO A 486 -11.48 19.49 24.81
N ASP A 487 -12.00 19.87 25.98
CA ASP A 487 -11.74 21.17 26.62
C ASP A 487 -10.48 21.18 27.51
N VAL A 488 -9.85 20.02 27.72
CA VAL A 488 -8.68 19.88 28.61
C VAL A 488 -7.46 20.63 28.07
N ILE A 489 -7.32 20.74 26.75
CA ILE A 489 -6.23 21.47 26.12
C ILE A 489 -6.65 22.93 25.94
N SER A 490 -6.27 23.75 26.91
CA SER A 490 -6.48 25.20 26.93
C SER A 490 -5.21 25.91 27.42
N THR A 491 -4.20 26.03 26.55
CA THR A 491 -2.92 26.69 26.86
C THR A 491 -2.98 28.21 26.75
N GLY A 492 -4.07 28.75 26.22
CA GLY A 492 -4.25 30.19 25.96
C GLY A 492 -3.74 30.65 24.59
N ASN A 493 -3.11 29.75 23.82
CA ASN A 493 -2.72 30.00 22.43
C ASN A 493 -3.46 29.02 21.50
N SER A 494 -4.37 29.56 20.68
CA SER A 494 -5.19 28.77 19.76
C SER A 494 -4.37 27.90 18.81
N THR A 495 -3.19 28.35 18.39
CA THR A 495 -2.31 27.59 17.50
C THR A 495 -1.70 26.38 18.20
N VAL A 496 -1.23 26.57 19.44
CA VAL A 496 -0.64 25.48 20.24
C VAL A 496 -1.70 24.46 20.60
N ASP A 497 -2.89 24.94 21.01
CA ASP A 497 -4.02 24.08 21.32
C ASP A 497 -4.43 23.25 20.11
N GLN A 498 -4.48 23.86 18.93
CA GLN A 498 -4.78 23.14 17.68
C GLN A 498 -3.74 22.06 17.37
N VAL A 499 -2.44 22.37 17.48
CA VAL A 499 -1.36 21.41 17.22
C VAL A 499 -1.43 20.25 18.20
N LEU A 500 -1.60 20.52 19.49
CA LEU A 500 -1.71 19.49 20.52
C LEU A 500 -2.95 18.62 20.32
N LYS A 501 -4.11 19.23 20.03
CA LYS A 501 -5.35 18.51 19.73
C LYS A 501 -5.19 17.57 18.54
N VAL A 502 -4.55 18.00 17.45
CA VAL A 502 -4.28 17.13 16.29
C VAL A 502 -3.33 15.99 16.68
N LEU A 503 -2.17 16.29 17.29
CA LEU A 503 -1.17 15.27 17.60
C LEU A 503 -1.66 14.22 18.59
N LEU A 504 -2.33 14.64 19.67
CA LEU A 504 -2.77 13.74 20.74
C LEU A 504 -3.98 12.89 20.33
N ASN A 505 -4.76 13.35 19.35
CA ASN A 505 -5.84 12.56 18.75
C ASN A 505 -5.37 11.59 17.66
N LEU A 506 -4.07 11.54 17.31
CA LEU A 506 -3.52 10.60 16.33
C LEU A 506 -2.99 9.33 17.01
N PRO A 507 -3.68 8.18 16.91
CA PRO A 507 -3.25 6.94 17.58
C PRO A 507 -1.86 6.51 17.17
N MET A 508 -1.62 6.52 15.86
CA MET A 508 -0.34 6.18 15.26
C MET A 508 0.81 7.06 15.75
N PHE A 509 0.57 8.35 15.98
CA PHE A 509 1.58 9.26 16.51
C PHE A 509 1.96 8.87 17.93
N VAL A 510 0.96 8.80 18.82
CA VAL A 510 1.19 8.58 20.24
C VAL A 510 1.88 7.24 20.47
N GLY A 511 1.42 6.18 19.80
CA GLY A 511 2.04 4.88 19.98
C GLY A 511 3.42 4.76 19.35
N ALA A 512 3.64 5.33 18.17
CA ALA A 512 4.98 5.34 17.56
C ALA A 512 5.97 6.16 18.41
N PHE A 513 5.54 7.32 18.89
CA PHE A 513 6.34 8.17 19.75
C PHE A 513 6.69 7.44 21.06
N THR A 514 5.70 6.83 21.70
CA THR A 514 5.90 6.03 22.92
C THR A 514 6.88 4.88 22.67
N ALA A 515 6.70 4.11 21.59
CA ALA A 515 7.59 3.00 21.22
C ALA A 515 9.02 3.49 20.99
N CYS A 516 9.18 4.58 20.25
CA CYS A 516 10.48 5.16 19.93
C CYS A 516 11.20 5.65 21.20
N VAL A 517 10.49 6.39 22.07
CA VAL A 517 11.05 6.91 23.32
C VAL A 517 11.47 5.77 24.23
N LEU A 518 10.59 4.80 24.47
CA LEU A 518 10.89 3.67 25.37
C LEU A 518 12.00 2.77 24.81
N ASP A 519 12.00 2.49 23.51
CA ASP A 519 13.03 1.64 22.91
C ASP A 519 14.42 2.30 22.89
N ASN A 520 14.50 3.64 22.95
CA ASN A 520 15.78 4.33 23.04
C ASN A 520 16.20 4.68 24.48
N SER A 521 15.27 4.82 25.42
CA SER A 521 15.56 5.18 26.81
C SER A 521 15.74 3.97 27.73
N VAL A 522 15.01 2.88 27.52
CA VAL A 522 15.08 1.68 28.36
C VAL A 522 16.29 0.83 27.95
N GLY A 523 17.20 0.55 28.90
CA GLY A 523 18.35 -0.33 28.68
C GLY A 523 17.99 -1.81 28.54
N GLY A 524 18.99 -2.68 28.33
CA GLY A 524 18.81 -4.14 28.43
C GLY A 524 18.53 -4.89 27.12
N ALA A 525 18.72 -4.26 25.95
CA ALA A 525 18.72 -4.99 24.67
C ALA A 525 19.84 -4.51 23.74
N THR A 526 20.41 -5.45 23.00
CA THR A 526 21.36 -5.16 21.91
C THR A 526 20.61 -4.65 20.66
N ARG A 527 21.33 -4.08 19.68
CA ARG A 527 20.71 -3.66 18.41
C ARG A 527 20.06 -4.83 17.67
N ALA A 528 20.71 -5.99 17.65
CA ALA A 528 20.19 -7.19 17.01
C ALA A 528 18.87 -7.64 17.67
N GLN A 529 18.80 -7.64 19.00
CA GLN A 529 17.57 -7.97 19.73
C GLN A 529 16.43 -6.97 19.47
N ARG A 530 16.74 -5.71 19.18
CA ARG A 530 15.75 -4.70 18.74
C ARG A 530 15.30 -4.89 17.28
N GLY A 531 15.85 -5.86 16.55
CA GLY A 531 15.64 -6.05 15.11
C GLY A 531 16.37 -5.03 14.23
N LEU A 532 17.30 -4.28 14.81
CA LEU A 532 18.13 -3.34 14.07
C LEU A 532 19.37 -4.05 13.50
N ARG A 533 19.65 -3.80 12.22
CA ARG A 533 20.87 -4.32 11.57
C ARG A 533 22.15 -3.77 12.22
N GLU A 534 23.22 -4.56 12.15
CA GLU A 534 24.55 -4.14 12.59
C GLU A 534 25.10 -2.97 11.77
N ARG A 535 25.84 -2.07 12.42
CA ARG A 535 26.39 -0.87 11.77
C ARG A 535 27.53 -1.25 10.82
N GLY A 536 27.44 -0.80 9.56
CA GLY A 536 28.57 -0.80 8.64
C GLY A 536 28.65 -1.97 7.66
N VAL A 537 27.65 -2.86 7.62
CA VAL A 537 27.57 -3.90 6.58
C VAL A 537 27.30 -3.24 5.23
N VAL A 538 28.36 -3.00 4.46
CA VAL A 538 28.29 -2.53 3.08
C VAL A 538 27.89 -3.74 2.24
N TRP A 539 26.67 -3.71 1.66
CA TRP A 539 26.24 -4.75 0.72
C TRP A 539 27.23 -4.83 -0.44
N GLU A 540 27.87 -5.98 -0.57
CA GLU A 540 28.75 -6.28 -1.69
C GLU A 540 27.94 -6.21 -2.98
N ARG A 541 28.54 -5.66 -4.05
CA ARG A 541 27.90 -5.70 -5.36
C ARG A 541 27.78 -7.17 -5.78
N PRO A 542 26.69 -7.56 -6.48
CA PRO A 542 26.63 -8.87 -7.11
C PRO A 542 27.91 -9.09 -7.93
N ALA A 543 28.46 -10.31 -7.94
CA ALA A 543 29.66 -10.64 -8.70
C ALA A 543 29.53 -10.30 -10.20
N ASP A 544 28.28 -10.29 -10.71
CA ASP A 544 27.91 -9.86 -12.06
C ASP A 544 28.09 -8.37 -12.36
N GLY A 545 28.47 -7.53 -11.38
CA GLY A 545 28.64 -6.09 -11.58
C GLY A 545 27.33 -5.30 -11.79
N ARG A 546 26.18 -5.96 -11.82
CA ARG A 546 24.85 -5.37 -11.98
C ARG A 546 24.44 -4.55 -10.74
N ASP A 547 23.98 -3.32 -10.95
CA ASP A 547 23.41 -2.48 -9.89
C ASP A 547 22.06 -1.89 -10.33
N VAL A 548 20.99 -2.58 -9.98
CA VAL A 548 19.60 -2.18 -10.28
C VAL A 548 19.30 -0.76 -9.76
N TYR A 549 19.98 -0.33 -8.69
CA TYR A 549 19.79 0.98 -8.06
C TYR A 549 20.64 2.11 -8.65
N ALA A 550 21.56 1.82 -9.58
CA ALA A 550 22.32 2.86 -10.30
C ALA A 550 21.39 3.71 -11.19
N PHE A 551 21.88 4.74 -11.86
CA PHE A 551 21.11 5.43 -12.90
C PHE A 551 21.44 4.83 -14.28
N PRO A 552 20.62 5.08 -15.32
CA PRO A 552 21.05 4.82 -16.69
C PRO A 552 22.37 5.53 -16.98
N GLU A 553 23.29 4.91 -17.72
CA GLU A 553 24.61 5.48 -18.04
C GLU A 553 24.60 6.94 -18.50
N PRO A 554 23.75 7.38 -19.46
CA PRO A 554 23.75 8.78 -19.90
C PRO A 554 23.38 9.74 -18.76
N LEU A 555 22.42 9.37 -17.92
CA LEU A 555 22.02 10.17 -16.77
C LEU A 555 23.10 10.17 -15.67
N GLN A 556 23.77 9.04 -15.45
CA GLN A 556 24.88 8.95 -14.50
C GLN A 556 26.08 9.80 -14.92
N ARG A 557 26.40 9.85 -16.23
CA ARG A 557 27.46 10.72 -16.77
C ARG A 557 27.10 12.20 -16.61
N PHE A 558 25.84 12.56 -16.87
CA PHE A 558 25.36 13.93 -16.69
C PHE A 558 25.39 14.38 -15.22
N LEU A 559 24.86 13.55 -14.31
CA LEU A 559 24.83 13.86 -12.88
C LEU A 559 26.22 13.89 -12.25
N SER A 560 27.17 13.07 -12.73
CA SER A 560 28.54 13.07 -12.25
C SER A 560 29.40 14.22 -12.80
N ALA A 561 28.99 14.84 -13.91
CA ALA A 561 29.60 16.06 -14.43
C ALA A 561 29.32 17.30 -13.57
N LEU A 562 28.24 17.29 -12.77
CA LEU A 562 27.90 18.38 -11.86
C LEU A 562 28.50 18.14 -10.46
N PRO A 563 29.54 18.89 -10.03
CA PRO A 563 30.25 18.62 -8.77
C PRO A 563 29.37 18.78 -7.52
N ILE A 564 28.38 19.69 -7.56
CA ILE A 564 27.41 19.90 -6.47
C ILE A 564 26.52 18.66 -6.32
N VAL A 565 26.06 18.09 -7.43
CA VAL A 565 25.11 16.95 -7.47
C VAL A 565 25.81 15.65 -7.02
N ARG A 566 27.09 15.48 -7.33
CA ARG A 566 27.90 14.33 -6.86
C ARG A 566 28.00 14.22 -5.34
N SER A 567 27.88 15.36 -4.63
CA SER A 567 27.93 15.38 -3.18
C SER A 567 26.62 14.92 -2.52
N LEU A 568 25.51 14.91 -3.28
CA LEU A 568 24.17 14.70 -2.74
C LEU A 568 23.93 13.24 -2.28
N PRO A 569 23.30 13.04 -1.10
CA PRO A 569 23.07 11.72 -0.49
C PRO A 569 22.21 10.73 -1.27
N PHE A 570 21.47 11.17 -2.29
CA PHE A 570 20.64 10.31 -3.14
C PHE A 570 21.35 9.83 -4.41
N VAL A 571 22.53 10.37 -4.72
CA VAL A 571 23.34 9.97 -5.89
C VAL A 571 24.22 8.77 -5.50
N PRO A 572 24.25 7.69 -6.30
CA PRO A 572 25.11 6.54 -6.02
C PRO A 572 26.59 6.98 -5.99
N ARG A 573 27.24 6.77 -4.83
CA ARG A 573 28.69 6.92 -4.71
C ARG A 573 29.33 5.61 -5.16
N GLU A 574 29.98 5.61 -6.31
CA GLU A 574 30.83 4.49 -6.71
C GLU A 574 31.93 4.28 -5.68
N LYS A 575 31.77 3.27 -4.81
CA LYS A 575 32.87 2.68 -4.07
C LYS A 575 32.98 1.24 -4.51
N ALA A 576 33.76 0.99 -5.56
CA ALA A 576 34.33 -0.33 -5.78
C ALA A 576 35.31 -0.59 -4.63
N LYS A 577 35.11 -1.65 -3.85
CA LYS A 577 36.21 -2.19 -3.02
C LYS A 577 37.32 -2.57 -4.02
N LYS A 578 38.47 -1.90 -3.98
CA LYS A 578 39.70 -2.49 -4.52
C LYS A 578 39.93 -3.79 -3.75
N GLY A 579 40.05 -4.89 -4.47
CA GLY A 579 40.07 -6.23 -3.91
C GLY A 579 41.08 -6.41 -2.79
N LYS A 580 40.59 -6.88 -1.64
CA LYS A 580 41.29 -7.87 -0.83
C LYS A 580 40.26 -8.93 -0.49
N ALA A 581 40.41 -10.09 -1.12
CA ALA A 581 39.69 -11.29 -0.74
C ALA A 581 39.99 -11.54 0.75
N ILE A 582 38.96 -11.48 1.59
CA ILE A 582 39.01 -12.12 2.90
C ILE A 582 38.25 -13.42 2.69
N VAL A 583 39.01 -14.49 2.45
CA VAL A 583 38.52 -15.85 2.56
C VAL A 583 38.10 -16.03 4.02
N GLY A 584 36.80 -15.88 4.28
CA GLY A 584 36.21 -16.30 5.54
C GLY A 584 36.25 -17.82 5.58
N LYS A 585 37.18 -18.38 6.35
CA LYS A 585 37.09 -19.76 6.82
C LYS A 585 35.75 -19.88 7.57
N HIS A 586 34.78 -20.56 6.97
CA HIS A 586 33.74 -21.21 7.76
C HIS A 586 34.44 -22.30 8.56
N SER A 587 34.64 -22.04 9.85
CA SER A 587 34.89 -23.09 10.83
C SER A 587 33.61 -23.91 10.92
N GLU A 588 33.67 -25.13 10.40
CA GLU A 588 32.99 -26.26 11.01
C GLU A 588 33.29 -26.25 12.52
N ASN A 589 32.25 -26.50 13.32
CA ASN A 589 32.23 -27.01 14.71
C ASN A 589 31.21 -26.25 15.56
N SER A 590 30.01 -26.83 15.66
CA SER A 590 29.37 -27.09 16.95
C SER A 590 28.18 -28.01 16.72
N VAL A 591 28.34 -29.22 17.29
CA VAL A 591 27.34 -30.26 17.56
C VAL A 591 26.16 -29.69 18.34
#